data_AF-A0ABD3PQI8-F1
#
_entry.id   AF-A0ABD3PQI8-F1
#
_cell.length_a   1.000
_cell.length_b   1.000
_cell.length_c   1.000
_cell.angle_alpha   90.00
_cell.angle_beta   90.00
_cell.angle_gamma   90.00
#
_symmetry.space_group_name_H-M   'P 1'
#
loop_
_entity.id
_entity.type
_entity.pdbx_description
1 polymer ?
#
loop_
_entity_poly.entity_id
_entity_poly.type
_entity_poly.pdbx_seq_one_letter_code
_entity_poly.pdbx_strand_id
1 'polypeptide(L)'
;MESKVDVDIVAFVKDSNDWIQSQGEEFELANVIQRKDVGPSLTVVECDLISIHNVSYATESSQKTNDTKDETQLGEEWTEYNSQILSQAIEGCTAVISCLGSSRGTNFYTDYLRVPLMRIWRYDVSSWCHDEGHPYYSVYLANKRILKEAEIEQQRRMVAMESERQRLRLDEELEARYYKDKKEDSSVRLARDLTRKRARFKNDIIDSAYSTSQLFEDISKTNTSMPLQSAGVRDRIKFIRVSDVNVGKNPWRIGNVLTNVFGSTVMRYEDRIEKLLKKSALLDTVIVRVGEVVKEERNVNTTSLQLSVGGVVPSPSVVGMEDVSELVAVASLTKIHDTRFSEDAMQRNHAANTTSLNYKDKSLLLPLPPPKHFIWAVRWAGQYLNPPQGLRPDGSSSAALCFVKAMQAEMARARQKQIDKMNREKLKLYHGGKQLIRLRKWLKAPWTVKPYALTSILTVYLTICAFGWMLVGKQLVESMIWIKQLDTARMITKVLSVVSSPSVVKI
;
A
#
# COMPACT_ATOMS: atom_id res chain seq x y z
N MET A 1 4.14 8.84 -34.21
CA MET A 1 3.80 7.50 -33.69
C MET A 1 3.40 7.69 -32.24
N GLU A 2 2.10 7.82 -31.98
CA GLU A 2 1.58 7.80 -30.60
C GLU A 2 1.69 6.36 -30.10
N SER A 3 2.54 6.13 -29.10
CA SER A 3 2.58 4.82 -28.43
C SER A 3 1.25 4.67 -27.70
N LYS A 4 0.36 3.81 -28.22
CA LYS A 4 -0.89 3.46 -27.55
C LYS A 4 -0.51 2.70 -26.27
N VAL A 5 -0.61 3.38 -25.13
CA VAL A 5 -0.38 2.79 -23.82
C VAL A 5 -1.70 2.17 -23.39
N ASP A 6 -1.85 0.87 -23.63
CA ASP A 6 -3.01 0.09 -23.15
C ASP A 6 -2.85 -0.13 -21.64
N VAL A 7 -3.43 0.77 -20.85
CA VAL A 7 -3.49 0.69 -19.39
C VAL A 7 -4.95 0.75 -18.98
N ASP A 8 -5.42 -0.35 -18.42
CA ASP A 8 -6.76 -0.44 -17.83
C ASP A 8 -6.68 -0.06 -16.35
N ILE A 9 -7.36 1.03 -15.97
CA ILE A 9 -7.38 1.60 -14.64
C ILE A 9 -8.78 1.42 -14.04
N VAL A 10 -8.85 0.88 -12.83
CA VAL A 10 -10.11 0.76 -12.09
C VAL A 10 -10.09 1.70 -10.90
N ALA A 11 -11.06 2.61 -10.81
CA ALA A 11 -11.18 3.56 -9.72
C ALA A 11 -12.42 3.27 -8.87
N PHE A 12 -12.25 3.15 -7.55
CA PHE A 12 -13.34 2.93 -6.60
C PHE A 12 -13.68 4.22 -5.86
N VAL A 13 -14.95 4.65 -5.97
CA VAL A 13 -15.50 5.87 -5.36
C VAL A 13 -16.76 5.49 -4.56
N LYS A 14 -16.97 6.16 -3.42
CA LYS A 14 -18.08 5.87 -2.49
C LYS A 14 -19.41 6.47 -2.94
N ASP A 15 -19.41 7.72 -3.38
CA ASP A 15 -20.60 8.44 -3.81
C ASP A 15 -20.21 9.30 -5.01
N SER A 16 -20.83 9.04 -6.16
CA SER A 16 -20.56 9.74 -7.40
C SER A 16 -21.40 11.00 -7.55
N ASN A 17 -22.41 11.26 -6.71
CA ASN A 17 -23.35 12.37 -6.92
C ASN A 17 -22.65 13.75 -7.01
N ASP A 18 -21.61 13.99 -6.21
CA ASP A 18 -20.81 15.22 -6.30
C ASP A 18 -19.91 15.28 -7.55
N TRP A 19 -19.48 14.14 -8.08
CA TRP A 19 -18.70 14.03 -9.32
C TRP A 19 -19.59 14.15 -10.57
N ILE A 20 -20.75 13.50 -10.53
CA ILE A 20 -21.77 13.47 -11.58
C ILE A 20 -22.43 14.85 -11.73
N GLN A 21 -22.68 15.59 -10.63
CA GLN A 21 -23.17 16.98 -10.71
C GLN A 21 -22.23 17.92 -11.48
N SER A 22 -20.93 17.60 -11.55
CA SER A 22 -19.96 18.35 -12.36
C SER A 22 -19.92 17.94 -13.84
N GLN A 23 -20.55 16.82 -14.22
CA GLN A 23 -20.52 16.24 -15.57
C GLN A 23 -21.91 16.15 -16.24
N GLY A 24 -23.01 16.33 -15.50
CA GLY A 24 -24.33 16.71 -16.06
C GLY A 24 -25.23 15.60 -16.59
N GLU A 25 -25.19 14.37 -16.09
CA GLU A 25 -26.13 13.29 -16.52
C GLU A 25 -26.60 12.40 -15.34
N GLU A 26 -27.90 12.07 -15.28
CA GLU A 26 -28.55 11.23 -14.25
C GLU A 26 -28.48 9.72 -14.57
N PHE A 27 -28.07 8.84 -13.64
CA PHE A 27 -28.15 7.37 -13.79
C PHE A 27 -28.29 6.58 -12.46
N GLU A 28 -28.89 5.38 -12.53
CA GLU A 28 -29.25 4.46 -11.42
C GLU A 28 -28.11 3.52 -10.94
N LEU A 29 -28.30 2.88 -9.76
CA LEU A 29 -27.29 2.19 -8.92
C LEU A 29 -26.34 1.17 -9.59
N ALA A 30 -25.07 1.25 -9.17
CA ALA A 30 -23.90 0.43 -9.54
C ALA A 30 -23.44 0.58 -11.00
N ASN A 31 -23.24 1.83 -11.44
CA ASN A 31 -22.73 2.11 -12.78
C ASN A 31 -21.23 1.80 -12.87
N VAL A 32 -20.90 0.73 -13.58
CA VAL A 32 -19.55 0.55 -14.14
C VAL A 32 -19.44 1.47 -15.35
N ILE A 33 -18.85 2.66 -15.16
CA ILE A 33 -18.66 3.62 -16.24
C ILE A 33 -17.33 3.26 -16.93
N GLN A 34 -17.41 2.68 -18.13
CA GLN A 34 -16.25 2.46 -19.00
C GLN A 34 -16.18 3.55 -20.06
N ARG A 35 -15.15 4.38 -20.03
CA ARG A 35 -14.80 5.24 -21.18
C ARG A 35 -13.72 4.57 -22.00
N LYS A 36 -14.06 4.18 -23.23
CA LYS A 36 -13.12 3.67 -24.24
C LYS A 36 -12.85 4.74 -25.30
N ASP A 37 -12.27 5.85 -24.88
CA ASP A 37 -11.74 6.86 -25.81
C ASP A 37 -10.27 6.55 -26.15
N VAL A 38 -9.69 7.28 -27.09
CA VAL A 38 -8.29 7.13 -27.54
C VAL A 38 -7.33 7.42 -26.37
N GLY A 39 -7.00 6.40 -25.57
CA GLY A 39 -6.20 6.53 -24.36
C GLY A 39 -6.28 5.30 -23.43
N PRO A 40 -5.71 5.38 -22.21
CA PRO A 40 -5.88 4.35 -21.19
C PRO A 40 -7.38 4.17 -20.85
N SER A 41 -7.85 2.93 -20.78
CA SER A 41 -9.24 2.63 -20.42
C SER A 41 -9.43 2.91 -18.93
N LEU A 42 -10.32 3.84 -18.59
CA LEU A 42 -10.71 4.11 -17.21
C LEU A 42 -12.08 3.49 -16.95
N THR A 43 -12.11 2.53 -16.03
CA THR A 43 -13.32 1.94 -15.48
C THR A 43 -13.55 2.54 -14.09
N VAL A 44 -14.55 3.40 -13.97
CA VAL A 44 -14.96 3.91 -12.65
C VAL A 44 -16.04 2.97 -12.12
N VAL A 45 -15.79 2.41 -10.94
CA VAL A 45 -16.75 1.57 -10.24
C VAL A 45 -17.21 2.31 -9.00
N GLU A 46 -18.41 2.85 -9.11
CA GLU A 46 -19.16 3.24 -7.94
C GLU A 46 -19.81 2.00 -7.35
N CYS A 47 -19.44 1.66 -6.14
CA CYS A 47 -20.12 0.60 -5.41
C CYS A 47 -20.19 0.96 -3.93
N ASP A 48 -21.41 0.99 -3.41
CA ASP A 48 -21.63 0.79 -1.99
C ASP A 48 -21.28 -0.66 -1.69
N LEU A 49 -20.01 -0.85 -1.38
CA LEU A 49 -19.45 -2.16 -1.10
C LEU A 49 -20.08 -2.80 0.12
N ILE A 50 -20.87 -2.05 0.90
CA ILE A 50 -21.46 -2.45 2.18
C ILE A 50 -22.94 -2.04 2.17
N SER A 51 -23.81 -3.05 2.22
CA SER A 51 -25.25 -2.86 2.35
C SER A 51 -25.70 -3.08 3.80
N ILE A 52 -26.73 -2.34 4.23
CA ILE A 52 -27.16 -2.24 5.64
C ILE A 52 -27.53 -3.63 6.16
N HIS A 53 -28.12 -4.44 5.28
CA HIS A 53 -28.52 -5.80 5.56
C HIS A 53 -27.33 -6.70 5.97
N ASN A 54 -26.17 -6.54 5.33
CA ASN A 54 -24.98 -7.36 5.63
C ASN A 54 -24.40 -7.03 7.01
N VAL A 55 -24.58 -5.80 7.48
CA VAL A 55 -24.10 -5.38 8.81
C VAL A 55 -24.95 -5.99 9.93
N SER A 56 -26.25 -6.18 9.72
CA SER A 56 -27.14 -6.80 10.72
C SER A 56 -26.88 -8.29 10.96
N TYR A 57 -26.70 -9.09 9.89
CA TYR A 57 -26.59 -10.56 9.99
C TYR A 57 -25.30 -11.04 10.65
N ALA A 58 -24.19 -10.32 10.48
CA ALA A 58 -22.91 -10.64 11.11
C ALA A 58 -22.99 -10.70 12.66
N THR A 59 -23.96 -10.01 13.27
CA THR A 59 -24.14 -9.97 14.72
C THR A 59 -24.76 -11.25 15.28
N GLU A 60 -25.61 -11.93 14.50
CA GLU A 60 -26.37 -13.11 14.96
C GLU A 60 -25.54 -14.39 14.85
N SER A 61 -24.68 -14.49 13.84
CA SER A 61 -23.82 -15.66 13.62
C SER A 61 -22.60 -15.69 14.54
N SER A 62 -22.10 -14.52 14.98
CA SER A 62 -20.86 -14.41 15.77
C SER A 62 -20.99 -14.82 17.26
N GLN A 63 -22.17 -15.19 17.76
CA GLN A 63 -22.37 -15.53 19.17
C GLN A 63 -21.97 -16.96 19.58
N LYS A 64 -21.48 -17.82 18.67
CA LYS A 64 -21.28 -19.25 18.98
C LYS A 64 -19.87 -19.84 18.82
N THR A 65 -18.85 -19.07 18.43
CA THR A 65 -17.49 -19.62 18.23
C THR A 65 -16.47 -18.97 19.16
N ASN A 66 -15.85 -19.79 20.02
CA ASN A 66 -14.79 -19.35 20.92
C ASN A 66 -13.45 -19.22 20.17
N ASP A 67 -12.92 -18.00 20.23
CA ASP A 67 -11.52 -17.57 20.26
C ASP A 67 -10.52 -18.10 19.20
N THR A 68 -10.05 -17.14 18.39
CA THR A 68 -8.78 -17.05 17.63
C THR A 68 -8.75 -17.35 16.11
N LYS A 69 -9.86 -17.73 15.45
CA LYS A 69 -9.88 -17.91 13.98
C LYS A 69 -10.85 -16.99 13.19
N ASP A 70 -11.57 -16.09 13.86
CA ASP A 70 -12.82 -15.54 13.33
C ASP A 70 -12.72 -14.25 12.47
N GLU A 71 -11.53 -13.68 12.25
CA GLU A 71 -11.40 -12.60 11.24
C GLU A 71 -11.67 -13.09 9.80
N THR A 72 -11.68 -14.40 9.60
CA THR A 72 -11.87 -15.04 8.28
C THR A 72 -13.35 -15.23 7.95
N GLN A 73 -14.21 -15.47 8.95
CA GLN A 73 -15.61 -15.89 8.71
C GLN A 73 -16.61 -14.71 8.65
N LEU A 74 -16.39 -13.63 9.41
CA LEU A 74 -17.26 -12.44 9.36
C LEU A 74 -17.24 -11.70 8.01
N GLY A 75 -16.38 -12.10 7.08
CA GLY A 75 -16.22 -11.49 5.76
C GLY A 75 -16.66 -12.39 4.59
N GLU A 76 -17.34 -13.51 4.83
CA GLU A 76 -17.77 -14.43 3.76
C GLU A 76 -19.23 -14.25 3.35
N GLU A 77 -20.09 -13.71 4.20
CA GLU A 77 -21.50 -13.44 3.86
C GLU A 77 -21.67 -12.06 3.21
N TRP A 78 -20.87 -11.82 2.18
CA TRP A 78 -21.14 -10.77 1.20
C TRP A 78 -22.05 -11.37 0.13
N THR A 79 -23.00 -10.59 -0.39
CA THR A 79 -23.79 -11.04 -1.53
C THR A 79 -22.83 -11.44 -2.65
N GLU A 80 -22.96 -12.68 -3.14
CA GLU A 80 -22.15 -13.20 -4.26
C GLU A 80 -22.15 -12.20 -5.43
N TYR A 81 -23.27 -11.50 -5.60
CA TYR A 81 -23.45 -10.39 -6.53
C TYR A 81 -22.37 -9.29 -6.45
N ASN A 82 -22.09 -8.73 -5.27
CA ASN A 82 -21.08 -7.66 -5.13
C ASN A 82 -19.67 -8.18 -5.45
N SER A 83 -19.40 -9.45 -5.12
CA SER A 83 -18.12 -10.07 -5.45
C SER A 83 -17.94 -10.27 -6.96
N GLN A 84 -19.02 -10.60 -7.68
CA GLN A 84 -18.99 -10.74 -9.14
C GLN A 84 -18.72 -9.41 -9.83
N ILE A 85 -19.38 -8.32 -9.41
CA ILE A 85 -19.13 -6.98 -9.96
C ILE A 85 -17.68 -6.55 -9.73
N LEU A 86 -17.17 -6.71 -8.50
CA LEU A 86 -15.77 -6.42 -8.19
C LEU A 86 -14.80 -7.24 -9.03
N SER A 87 -15.07 -8.54 -9.18
CA SER A 87 -14.23 -9.45 -9.95
C SER A 87 -14.22 -9.05 -11.43
N GLN A 88 -15.38 -8.77 -12.03
CA GLN A 88 -15.51 -8.30 -13.41
C GLN A 88 -14.81 -6.95 -13.63
N ALA A 89 -14.90 -6.04 -12.66
CA ALA A 89 -14.22 -4.75 -12.75
C ALA A 89 -12.69 -4.87 -12.70
N ILE A 90 -12.17 -5.76 -11.86
CA ILE A 90 -10.73 -5.95 -11.64
C ILE A 90 -10.11 -6.87 -12.70
N GLU A 91 -10.90 -7.69 -13.39
CA GLU A 91 -10.43 -8.58 -14.46
C GLU A 91 -9.67 -7.77 -15.53
N GLY A 92 -8.44 -8.17 -15.83
CA GLY A 92 -7.60 -7.47 -16.82
C GLY A 92 -7.00 -6.12 -16.37
N CYS A 93 -7.40 -5.54 -15.23
CA CYS A 93 -6.89 -4.22 -14.81
C CYS A 93 -5.36 -4.19 -14.57
N THR A 94 -4.69 -3.10 -14.92
CA THR A 94 -3.25 -2.92 -14.66
C THR A 94 -2.99 -2.20 -13.35
N ALA A 95 -3.90 -1.30 -12.97
CA ALA A 95 -3.85 -0.55 -11.72
C ALA A 95 -5.25 -0.44 -11.11
N VAL A 96 -5.31 -0.58 -9.79
CA VAL A 96 -6.49 -0.35 -8.97
C VAL A 96 -6.24 0.90 -8.14
N ILE A 97 -7.11 1.90 -8.27
CA ILE A 97 -7.07 3.15 -7.51
C ILE A 97 -8.23 3.13 -6.51
N SER A 98 -7.90 3.17 -5.22
CA SER A 98 -8.88 3.37 -4.16
C SER A 98 -8.82 4.81 -3.65
N CYS A 99 -9.90 5.54 -3.88
CA CYS A 99 -10.15 6.88 -3.33
C CYS A 99 -11.18 6.84 -2.19
N LEU A 100 -11.39 5.66 -1.59
CA LEU A 100 -12.39 5.47 -0.54
C LEU A 100 -11.97 6.22 0.73
N GLY A 101 -12.76 7.23 1.08
CA GLY A 101 -12.71 7.95 2.34
C GLY A 101 -14.04 7.86 3.09
N SER A 102 -14.05 8.29 4.34
CA SER A 102 -15.28 8.48 5.10
C SER A 102 -15.26 9.84 5.77
N SER A 103 -16.25 10.67 5.43
CA SER A 103 -16.62 11.85 6.20
C SER A 103 -17.85 11.49 7.01
N ARG A 104 -17.64 11.04 8.25
CA ARG A 104 -18.72 10.75 9.19
C ARG A 104 -18.54 11.61 10.43
N GLY A 105 -19.56 12.38 10.79
CA GLY A 105 -19.62 13.04 12.09
C GLY A 105 -19.56 12.02 13.22
N THR A 106 -18.73 12.26 14.23
CA THR A 106 -18.68 11.41 15.41
C THR A 106 -20.00 11.49 16.16
N ASN A 107 -20.68 10.36 16.34
CA ASN A 107 -21.90 10.31 17.14
C ASN A 107 -21.48 10.04 18.58
N PHE A 108 -21.52 11.09 19.42
CA PHE A 108 -21.01 11.01 20.79
C PHE A 108 -21.65 9.87 21.60
N TYR A 109 -22.94 9.59 21.37
CA TYR A 109 -23.63 8.54 22.11
C TYR A 109 -23.19 7.14 21.69
N THR A 110 -23.27 6.81 20.39
CA THR A 110 -22.95 5.47 19.90
C THR A 110 -21.45 5.19 19.93
N ASP A 111 -20.63 6.20 19.67
CA ASP A 111 -19.18 6.04 19.56
C ASP A 111 -18.50 6.12 20.92
N TYR A 112 -18.97 6.98 21.84
CA TYR A 112 -18.28 7.21 23.12
C TYR A 112 -19.07 6.75 24.33
N LEU A 113 -20.36 7.09 24.46
CA LEU A 113 -21.10 6.82 25.70
C LEU A 113 -21.57 5.37 25.85
N ARG A 114 -21.95 4.70 24.76
CA ARG A 114 -22.50 3.33 24.82
C ARG A 114 -21.42 2.26 25.06
N VAL A 115 -20.16 2.52 24.64
CA VAL A 115 -19.05 1.55 24.73
C VAL A 115 -17.76 2.21 25.28
N PRO A 116 -17.80 2.90 26.43
CA PRO A 116 -16.79 3.92 26.76
C PRO A 116 -15.40 3.36 27.08
N LEU A 117 -15.30 2.25 27.81
CA LEU A 117 -14.01 1.78 28.34
C LEU A 117 -13.41 0.59 27.57
N MET A 118 -14.26 -0.27 26.99
CA MET A 118 -13.79 -1.47 26.28
C MET A 118 -13.50 -1.23 24.78
N ARG A 119 -13.93 -0.10 24.20
CA ARG A 119 -13.76 0.21 22.76
C ARG A 119 -12.29 0.31 22.32
N ILE A 120 -11.44 0.89 23.16
CA ILE A 120 -9.99 1.01 22.86
C ILE A 120 -9.36 -0.38 22.72
N TRP A 121 -9.89 -1.37 23.43
CA TRP A 121 -9.35 -2.72 23.53
C TRP A 121 -9.99 -3.68 22.54
N ARG A 122 -11.24 -3.43 22.13
CA ARG A 122 -11.92 -4.23 21.10
C ARG A 122 -11.34 -3.93 19.72
N TYR A 123 -10.81 -4.99 19.11
CA TYR A 123 -10.26 -4.93 17.77
C TYR A 123 -11.36 -4.88 16.71
N ASP A 124 -12.48 -5.56 16.98
CA ASP A 124 -13.61 -5.67 16.08
C ASP A 124 -14.69 -4.62 16.38
N VAL A 125 -15.09 -3.91 15.34
CA VAL A 125 -16.16 -2.88 15.38
C VAL A 125 -17.52 -3.50 15.17
N SER A 126 -17.57 -4.63 14.47
CA SER A 126 -18.81 -5.27 14.05
C SER A 126 -19.75 -5.56 15.21
N SER A 127 -19.18 -5.92 16.36
CA SER A 127 -19.93 -6.24 17.57
C SER A 127 -20.67 -5.07 18.21
N TRP A 128 -20.37 -3.81 17.87
CA TRP A 128 -20.91 -2.66 18.61
C TRP A 128 -21.29 -1.43 17.78
N CYS A 129 -20.84 -1.32 16.52
CA CYS A 129 -21.27 -0.25 15.63
C CYS A 129 -21.87 -0.87 14.38
N HIS A 130 -23.16 -0.63 14.15
CA HIS A 130 -23.88 -1.08 12.95
C HIS A 130 -24.00 0.02 11.88
N ASP A 131 -23.27 1.12 12.06
CA ASP A 131 -23.30 2.23 11.13
C ASP A 131 -22.32 2.00 9.97
N GLU A 132 -22.85 1.90 8.75
CA GLU A 132 -22.10 1.71 7.52
C GLU A 132 -21.14 2.85 7.20
N GLY A 133 -21.51 4.07 7.62
CA GLY A 133 -20.67 5.26 7.47
C GLY A 133 -19.41 5.17 8.31
N HIS A 134 -19.33 4.23 9.27
CA HIS A 134 -18.15 4.06 10.10
C HIS A 134 -16.91 3.69 9.23
N PRO A 135 -15.73 4.30 9.47
CA PRO A 135 -14.54 4.06 8.65
C PRO A 135 -14.06 2.60 8.61
N TYR A 136 -14.43 1.81 9.60
CA TYR A 136 -14.17 0.36 9.60
C TYR A 136 -14.79 -0.34 8.39
N TYR A 137 -16.06 -0.03 8.11
CA TYR A 137 -16.80 -0.62 7.01
C TYR A 137 -16.39 0.07 5.72
N SER A 138 -16.77 1.33 5.58
CA SER A 138 -16.58 2.12 4.35
C SER A 138 -15.15 2.21 3.85
N VAL A 139 -14.14 2.17 4.73
CA VAL A 139 -12.74 2.31 4.34
C VAL A 139 -11.98 0.99 4.49
N TYR A 140 -11.92 0.40 5.70
CA TYR A 140 -11.08 -0.78 5.94
C TYR A 140 -11.60 -2.06 5.30
N LEU A 141 -12.86 -2.41 5.54
CA LEU A 141 -13.43 -3.65 5.03
C LEU A 141 -13.56 -3.61 3.50
N ALA A 142 -13.99 -2.47 2.96
CA ALA A 142 -14.02 -2.20 1.52
C ALA A 142 -12.64 -2.40 0.87
N ASN A 143 -11.59 -1.73 1.37
CA ASN A 143 -10.24 -1.88 0.82
C ASN A 143 -9.68 -3.30 1.01
N LYS A 144 -9.98 -3.98 2.13
CA LYS A 144 -9.60 -5.38 2.37
C LYS A 144 -10.21 -6.28 1.29
N ARG A 145 -11.45 -6.03 0.86
CA ARG A 145 -12.10 -6.82 -0.19
C ARG A 145 -11.53 -6.53 -1.57
N ILE A 146 -11.40 -5.24 -1.94
CA ILE A 146 -10.79 -4.86 -3.22
C ILE A 146 -9.38 -5.47 -3.33
N LEU A 147 -8.60 -5.44 -2.24
CA LEU A 147 -7.29 -6.08 -2.22
C LEU A 147 -7.38 -7.59 -2.47
N LYS A 148 -8.31 -8.29 -1.82
CA LYS A 148 -8.48 -9.75 -1.98
C LYS A 148 -8.81 -10.11 -3.44
N GLU A 149 -9.73 -9.39 -4.08
CA GLU A 149 -10.08 -9.62 -5.49
C GLU A 149 -8.90 -9.30 -6.43
N ALA A 150 -8.17 -8.22 -6.17
CA ALA A 150 -6.95 -7.91 -6.92
C ALA A 150 -5.85 -8.97 -6.75
N GLU A 151 -5.73 -9.57 -5.57
CA GLU A 151 -4.79 -10.67 -5.33
C GLU A 151 -5.20 -11.95 -6.08
N ILE A 152 -6.50 -12.27 -6.12
CA ILE A 152 -7.04 -13.41 -6.89
C ILE A 152 -6.75 -13.22 -8.38
N GLU A 153 -7.03 -12.03 -8.92
CA GLU A 153 -6.75 -11.71 -10.32
C GLU A 153 -5.23 -11.77 -10.63
N GLN A 154 -4.39 -11.26 -9.73
CA GLN A 154 -2.93 -11.38 -9.88
C GLN A 154 -2.46 -12.84 -9.88
N GLN A 155 -3.05 -13.70 -9.03
CA GLN A 155 -2.76 -15.13 -9.03
C GLN A 155 -3.19 -15.77 -10.34
N ARG A 156 -4.38 -15.44 -10.86
CA ARG A 156 -4.87 -15.92 -12.15
C ARG A 156 -3.88 -15.58 -13.28
N ARG A 157 -3.35 -14.35 -13.29
CA ARG A 157 -2.31 -13.93 -14.25
C ARG A 157 -1.01 -14.70 -14.08
N MET A 158 -0.58 -14.96 -12.85
CA MET A 158 0.61 -15.77 -12.59
C MET A 158 0.47 -17.21 -13.11
N VAL A 159 -0.69 -17.83 -12.90
CA VAL A 159 -0.97 -19.19 -13.42
C VAL A 159 -1.01 -19.18 -14.95
N ALA A 160 -1.66 -18.17 -15.56
CA ALA A 160 -1.67 -18.02 -17.01
C ALA A 160 -0.26 -17.85 -17.59
N MET A 161 0.58 -17.02 -16.97
CA MET A 161 1.99 -16.85 -17.34
C MET A 161 2.79 -18.13 -17.19
N GLU A 162 2.58 -18.88 -16.12
CA GLU A 162 3.30 -20.12 -15.88
C GLU A 162 2.91 -21.18 -16.91
N SER A 163 1.63 -21.27 -17.26
CA SER A 163 1.12 -22.14 -18.33
C SER A 163 1.72 -21.78 -19.69
N GLU A 164 1.73 -20.49 -20.05
CA GLU A 164 2.34 -20.00 -21.29
C GLU A 164 3.85 -20.30 -21.33
N ARG A 165 4.53 -20.10 -20.20
CA ARG A 165 5.96 -20.42 -20.06
C ARG A 165 6.24 -21.92 -20.19
N GLN A 166 5.37 -22.79 -19.68
CA GLN A 166 5.48 -24.24 -19.86
C GLN A 166 5.27 -24.62 -21.33
N ARG A 167 4.29 -24.01 -22.00
CA ARG A 167 4.05 -24.21 -23.43
C ARG A 167 5.27 -23.82 -24.26
N LEU A 168 5.84 -22.63 -24.05
CA LEU A 168 7.03 -22.18 -24.76
C LEU A 168 8.24 -23.10 -24.53
N ARG A 169 8.41 -23.62 -23.31
CA ARG A 169 9.48 -24.61 -23.02
C ARG A 169 9.29 -25.91 -23.81
N LEU A 170 8.06 -26.41 -23.91
CA LEU A 170 7.76 -27.61 -24.69
C LEU A 170 8.00 -27.37 -26.19
N ASP A 171 7.59 -26.21 -26.69
CA ASP A 171 7.83 -25.82 -28.09
C ASP A 171 9.34 -25.71 -28.39
N GLU A 172 10.12 -25.09 -27.51
CA GLU A 172 11.59 -25.04 -27.59
C GLU A 172 12.22 -26.45 -27.56
N GLU A 173 11.73 -27.35 -26.71
CA GLU A 173 12.19 -28.74 -26.66
C GLU A 173 11.85 -29.51 -27.93
N LEU A 174 10.65 -29.31 -28.50
CA LEU A 174 10.22 -29.92 -29.75
C LEU A 174 11.06 -29.42 -30.93
N GLU A 175 11.33 -28.11 -31.00
CA GLU A 175 12.22 -27.54 -32.00
C GLU A 175 13.64 -28.08 -31.86
N ALA A 176 14.17 -28.14 -30.63
CA ALA A 176 15.50 -28.69 -30.38
C ALA A 176 15.61 -30.16 -30.83
N ARG A 177 14.57 -30.97 -30.59
CA ARG A 177 14.49 -32.35 -31.09
C ARG A 177 14.43 -32.38 -32.62
N TYR A 178 13.57 -31.57 -33.24
CA TYR A 178 13.47 -31.47 -34.69
C TYR A 178 14.81 -31.09 -35.36
N TYR A 179 15.54 -30.12 -34.80
CA TYR A 179 16.87 -29.75 -35.31
C TYR A 179 17.92 -30.84 -35.08
N LYS A 180 17.85 -31.56 -33.96
CA LYS A 180 18.73 -32.69 -33.69
C LYS A 180 18.50 -33.81 -34.70
N ASP A 181 17.24 -34.18 -34.92
CA ASP A 181 16.84 -35.20 -35.89
C ASP A 181 17.24 -34.80 -37.30
N LYS A 182 17.03 -33.55 -37.70
CA LYS A 182 17.47 -33.03 -39.01
C LYS A 182 18.99 -33.05 -39.18
N LYS A 183 19.74 -32.79 -38.10
CA LYS A 183 21.22 -32.84 -38.12
C LYS A 183 21.71 -34.28 -38.21
N GLU A 184 21.10 -35.20 -37.48
CA GLU A 184 21.35 -36.65 -37.59
C GLU A 184 20.97 -37.18 -38.97
N ASP A 185 19.82 -36.80 -39.52
CA ASP A 185 19.42 -37.14 -40.89
C ASP A 185 20.38 -36.56 -41.92
N SER A 186 20.87 -35.33 -41.72
CA SER A 186 21.85 -34.73 -42.63
C SER A 186 23.20 -35.47 -42.56
N SER A 187 23.65 -35.91 -41.38
CA SER A 187 24.91 -36.65 -41.23
C SER A 187 24.78 -38.10 -41.72
N VAL A 188 23.63 -38.73 -41.50
CA VAL A 188 23.28 -40.06 -42.02
C VAL A 188 23.11 -40.02 -43.54
N ARG A 189 22.46 -38.99 -44.10
CA ARG A 189 22.39 -38.77 -45.55
C ARG A 189 23.77 -38.51 -46.13
N LEU A 190 24.61 -37.69 -45.50
CA LEU A 190 25.99 -37.45 -45.92
C LEU A 190 26.82 -38.76 -45.90
N ALA A 191 26.67 -39.59 -44.87
CA ALA A 191 27.34 -40.89 -44.77
C ALA A 191 26.84 -41.89 -45.85
N ARG A 192 25.53 -41.92 -46.13
CA ARG A 192 24.94 -42.71 -47.22
C ARG A 192 25.38 -42.21 -48.59
N ASP A 193 25.50 -40.91 -48.79
CA ASP A 193 25.98 -40.33 -50.05
C ASP A 193 27.47 -40.55 -50.25
N LEU A 194 28.29 -40.51 -49.19
CA LEU A 194 29.71 -40.85 -49.28
C LEU A 194 29.92 -42.35 -49.58
N THR A 195 29.13 -43.24 -48.98
CA THR A 195 29.16 -44.67 -49.30
C THR A 195 28.63 -44.95 -50.71
N ARG A 196 27.56 -44.28 -51.15
CA ARG A 196 27.08 -44.34 -52.54
C ARG A 196 28.06 -43.74 -53.54
N LYS A 197 28.75 -42.63 -53.23
CA LYS A 197 29.80 -42.04 -54.09
C LYS A 197 31.01 -42.98 -54.20
N ARG A 198 31.38 -43.68 -53.12
CA ARG A 198 32.37 -44.78 -53.19
C ARG A 198 31.93 -45.93 -54.08
N ALA A 199 30.64 -46.26 -54.11
CA ALA A 199 30.09 -47.30 -54.99
C ALA A 199 29.92 -46.82 -56.45
N ARG A 200 29.63 -45.53 -56.67
CA ARG A 200 29.42 -44.89 -57.99
C ARG A 200 30.70 -44.44 -58.70
N PHE A 201 31.84 -44.36 -58.01
CA PHE A 201 33.14 -44.27 -58.71
C PHE A 201 33.50 -45.54 -59.50
N LYS A 202 32.62 -46.54 -59.54
CA LYS A 202 32.76 -47.77 -60.32
C LYS A 202 31.79 -47.88 -61.50
N ASN A 203 30.85 -46.96 -61.70
CA ASN A 203 30.00 -46.93 -62.90
C ASN A 203 29.45 -45.52 -63.14
N ASP A 204 29.73 -45.04 -64.34
CA ASP A 204 29.52 -43.70 -64.89
C ASP A 204 28.09 -43.13 -64.82
N ILE A 205 28.07 -41.78 -64.82
CA ILE A 205 27.34 -40.84 -65.70
C ILE A 205 25.83 -41.09 -66.00
N ILE A 206 25.06 -39.99 -65.84
CA ILE A 206 23.71 -39.64 -66.37
C ILE A 206 22.51 -39.64 -65.39
N ASP A 207 21.85 -38.46 -65.40
CA ASP A 207 20.47 -38.05 -65.07
C ASP A 207 19.84 -38.25 -63.69
N SER A 208 19.47 -37.15 -63.02
CA SER A 208 18.14 -36.55 -63.20
C SER A 208 17.84 -35.51 -62.11
N ALA A 209 17.21 -34.43 -62.52
CA ALA A 209 16.70 -33.35 -61.69
C ALA A 209 15.20 -33.56 -61.46
N TYR A 210 14.70 -33.46 -60.22
CA TYR A 210 13.30 -33.09 -59.95
C TYR A 210 13.09 -32.45 -58.56
N SER A 211 12.64 -31.20 -58.63
CA SER A 211 11.69 -30.43 -57.81
C SER A 211 11.33 -30.92 -56.39
N THR A 212 11.62 -30.10 -55.37
CA THR A 212 11.24 -30.30 -53.95
C THR A 212 10.84 -28.98 -53.28
N SER A 213 9.96 -28.20 -53.93
CA SER A 213 9.64 -26.82 -53.49
C SER A 213 8.15 -26.53 -53.22
N GLN A 214 7.30 -27.54 -52.94
CA GLN A 214 5.84 -27.33 -52.76
C GLN A 214 5.22 -27.86 -51.46
N LEU A 215 6.00 -28.28 -50.45
CA LEU A 215 5.46 -28.96 -49.26
C LEU A 215 5.53 -28.16 -47.95
N PHE A 216 5.80 -26.85 -48.00
CA PHE A 216 5.98 -26.01 -46.80
C PHE A 216 5.00 -24.83 -46.66
N GLU A 217 4.03 -24.67 -47.57
CA GLU A 217 3.13 -23.49 -47.55
C GLU A 217 1.82 -23.69 -46.74
N ASP A 218 1.42 -24.93 -46.43
CA ASP A 218 0.08 -25.21 -45.86
C ASP A 218 0.01 -25.32 -44.32
N ILE A 219 1.13 -25.26 -43.59
CA ILE A 219 1.12 -25.35 -42.11
C ILE A 219 0.95 -23.96 -41.45
N SER A 220 1.02 -22.86 -42.22
CA SER A 220 1.01 -21.50 -41.67
C SER A 220 -0.39 -20.88 -41.46
N LYS A 221 -1.49 -21.56 -41.83
CA LYS A 221 -2.81 -20.92 -41.97
C LYS A 221 -3.89 -21.28 -40.95
N THR A 222 -3.64 -22.14 -39.97
CA THR A 222 -4.68 -22.53 -39.00
C THR A 222 -4.16 -22.44 -37.57
N ASN A 223 -4.26 -21.24 -36.98
CA ASN A 223 -4.60 -21.02 -35.57
C ASN A 223 -4.61 -19.52 -35.28
N THR A 224 -5.69 -18.88 -35.71
CA THR A 224 -6.08 -17.51 -35.33
C THR A 224 -6.70 -17.54 -33.93
N SER A 225 -5.93 -17.95 -32.91
CA SER A 225 -6.26 -17.59 -31.53
C SER A 225 -5.46 -16.34 -31.19
N MET A 226 -6.19 -15.30 -30.77
CA MET A 226 -5.70 -13.94 -30.67
C MET A 226 -4.34 -13.85 -29.96
N PRO A 227 -3.35 -13.13 -30.52
CA PRO A 227 -2.16 -12.80 -29.77
C PRO A 227 -2.60 -11.90 -28.61
N LEU A 228 -2.67 -12.47 -27.41
CA LEU A 228 -2.66 -11.68 -26.17
C LEU A 228 -1.40 -10.83 -26.25
N GLN A 229 -1.55 -9.56 -26.63
CA GLN A 229 -0.42 -8.67 -26.85
C GLN A 229 0.36 -8.56 -25.54
N SER A 230 1.60 -9.03 -25.62
CA SER A 230 2.51 -9.42 -24.54
C SER A 230 3.07 -8.27 -23.71
N ALA A 231 2.46 -7.08 -23.77
CA ALA A 231 3.03 -5.85 -23.19
C ALA A 231 2.73 -5.65 -21.69
N GLY A 232 1.81 -6.42 -21.10
CA GLY A 232 1.36 -6.24 -19.71
C GLY A 232 1.40 -7.49 -18.82
N VAL A 233 1.65 -8.68 -19.36
CA VAL A 233 1.41 -9.94 -18.62
C VAL A 233 2.29 -10.07 -17.36
N ARG A 234 3.53 -9.56 -17.41
CA ARG A 234 4.48 -9.65 -16.28
C ARG A 234 4.36 -8.55 -15.23
N ASP A 235 3.60 -7.51 -15.50
CA ASP A 235 3.50 -6.40 -14.58
C ASP A 235 2.53 -6.80 -13.45
N ARG A 236 2.96 -6.62 -12.20
CA ARG A 236 2.09 -6.79 -11.03
C ARG A 236 1.03 -5.69 -11.08
N ILE A 237 -0.20 -6.04 -10.73
CA ILE A 237 -1.25 -5.04 -10.51
C ILE A 237 -0.77 -4.07 -9.43
N LYS A 238 -0.90 -2.77 -9.72
CA LYS A 238 -0.58 -1.70 -8.77
C LYS A 238 -1.83 -1.31 -8.00
N PHE A 239 -1.79 -1.43 -6.69
CA PHE A 239 -2.82 -0.92 -5.81
C PHE A 239 -2.43 0.46 -5.29
N ILE A 240 -3.06 1.50 -5.83
CA ILE A 240 -2.83 2.89 -5.44
C ILE A 240 -3.95 3.32 -4.49
N ARG A 241 -3.58 3.74 -3.28
CA ARG A 241 -4.53 4.26 -2.30
C ARG A 241 -4.25 5.74 -2.07
N VAL A 242 -5.29 6.56 -2.21
CA VAL A 242 -5.26 7.96 -1.74
C VAL A 242 -5.78 7.98 -0.30
N SER A 243 -4.96 8.45 0.64
CA SER A 243 -5.30 8.54 2.07
C SER A 243 -5.01 9.95 2.58
N ASP A 244 -5.53 10.34 3.74
CA ASP A 244 -5.25 11.65 4.32
C ASP A 244 -3.85 11.71 4.99
N VAL A 245 -3.14 12.83 4.89
CA VAL A 245 -1.89 13.16 5.62
C VAL A 245 -2.09 13.16 7.12
N ASN A 246 -3.31 13.34 7.61
CA ASN A 246 -3.58 13.28 9.04
C ASN A 246 -3.16 11.95 9.69
N VAL A 247 -3.00 10.86 8.93
CA VAL A 247 -2.42 9.58 9.38
C VAL A 247 -0.95 9.71 9.81
N GLY A 248 -0.21 10.68 9.25
CA GLY A 248 1.21 10.91 9.52
C GLY A 248 1.51 11.82 10.71
N LYS A 249 0.52 12.49 11.30
CA LYS A 249 0.73 13.37 12.46
C LYS A 249 1.04 12.52 13.69
N ASN A 250 2.13 12.86 14.38
CA ASN A 250 2.52 12.17 15.59
C ASN A 250 1.39 12.27 16.65
N PRO A 251 0.81 11.15 17.13
CA PRO A 251 -0.37 11.23 17.97
C PRO A 251 -0.11 11.78 19.38
N TRP A 252 1.15 12.11 19.73
CA TRP A 252 1.63 12.43 21.08
C TRP A 252 1.78 13.93 21.42
N ARG A 253 1.27 14.86 20.59
CA ARG A 253 1.10 16.25 21.07
C ARG A 253 -0.19 16.32 21.88
N ILE A 254 -0.21 16.91 23.07
CA ILE A 254 -1.40 16.88 23.97
C ILE A 254 -2.69 17.35 23.27
N GLY A 255 -2.63 18.41 22.46
CA GLY A 255 -3.76 18.83 21.62
C GLY A 255 -4.17 17.77 20.60
N ASN A 256 -3.19 17.11 19.97
CA ASN A 256 -3.41 15.96 19.10
C ASN A 256 -3.93 14.75 19.87
N VAL A 257 -3.58 14.52 21.14
CA VAL A 257 -4.11 13.41 21.93
C VAL A 257 -5.60 13.60 22.16
N LEU A 258 -6.06 14.82 22.46
CA LEU A 258 -7.50 15.11 22.57
C LEU A 258 -8.19 15.00 21.22
N THR A 259 -7.69 15.64 20.16
CA THR A 259 -8.29 15.52 18.82
C THR A 259 -8.13 14.11 18.22
N ASN A 260 -7.15 13.32 18.64
CA ASN A 260 -6.98 11.91 18.26
C ASN A 260 -7.75 10.97 19.18
N VAL A 261 -8.10 11.30 20.41
CA VAL A 261 -9.12 10.51 21.13
C VAL A 261 -10.44 10.58 20.34
N PHE A 262 -10.70 11.73 19.71
CA PHE A 262 -11.83 11.89 18.78
C PHE A 262 -11.56 11.33 17.36
N GLY A 263 -10.37 11.54 16.79
CA GLY A 263 -10.00 11.16 15.41
C GLY A 263 -9.28 9.81 15.26
N SER A 264 -8.90 9.14 16.36
CA SER A 264 -8.17 7.86 16.34
C SER A 264 -9.00 6.73 15.78
N THR A 265 -10.33 6.88 15.74
CA THR A 265 -11.22 5.91 15.13
C THR A 265 -10.93 5.81 13.64
N VAL A 266 -10.92 6.93 12.92
CA VAL A 266 -10.60 7.00 11.48
C VAL A 266 -9.15 6.56 11.23
N MET A 267 -8.20 7.19 11.94
CA MET A 267 -6.76 6.97 11.73
C MET A 267 -6.33 5.53 12.04
N ARG A 268 -7.00 4.84 12.98
CA ARG A 268 -6.73 3.43 13.30
C ARG A 268 -7.04 2.53 12.12
N TYR A 269 -8.16 2.76 11.42
CA TYR A 269 -8.53 1.93 10.28
C TYR A 269 -7.65 2.23 9.08
N GLU A 270 -7.27 3.49 8.85
CA GLU A 270 -6.29 3.83 7.83
C GLU A 270 -4.94 3.13 8.06
N ASP A 271 -4.37 3.20 9.27
CA ASP A 271 -3.12 2.48 9.61
C ASP A 271 -3.27 0.95 9.47
N ARG A 272 -4.45 0.39 9.78
CA ARG A 272 -4.71 -1.03 9.52
C ARG A 272 -4.70 -1.36 8.04
N ILE A 273 -5.29 -0.52 7.19
CA ILE A 273 -5.26 -0.71 5.74
C ILE A 273 -3.82 -0.61 5.23
N GLU A 274 -3.05 0.37 5.69
CA GLU A 274 -1.65 0.49 5.28
C GLU A 274 -0.84 -0.76 5.67
N LYS A 275 -1.07 -1.31 6.86
CA LYS A 275 -0.46 -2.58 7.29
C LYS A 275 -0.94 -3.76 6.44
N LEU A 276 -2.20 -3.78 6.05
CA LEU A 276 -2.79 -4.82 5.21
C LEU A 276 -2.20 -4.77 3.79
N LEU A 277 -2.16 -3.60 3.17
CA LEU A 277 -1.53 -3.36 1.87
C LEU A 277 -0.03 -3.72 1.88
N LYS A 278 0.69 -3.39 2.96
CA LYS A 278 2.10 -3.72 3.13
C LYS A 278 2.37 -5.22 3.33
N LYS A 279 1.37 -5.99 3.75
CA LYS A 279 1.46 -7.44 3.91
C LYS A 279 1.21 -8.20 2.61
N SER A 280 0.63 -7.55 1.60
CA SER A 280 0.35 -8.20 0.32
C SER A 280 1.66 -8.68 -0.32
N ALA A 281 1.72 -9.97 -0.67
CA ALA A 281 2.89 -10.57 -1.32
C ALA A 281 2.81 -10.52 -2.86
N LEU A 282 1.63 -10.18 -3.39
CA LEU A 282 1.29 -10.36 -4.80
C LEU A 282 1.26 -9.03 -5.55
N LEU A 283 0.86 -7.95 -4.87
CA LEU A 283 0.59 -6.66 -5.48
C LEU A 283 1.66 -5.63 -5.14
N ASP A 284 1.96 -4.74 -6.08
CA ASP A 284 2.71 -3.54 -5.78
C ASP A 284 1.74 -2.51 -5.18
N THR A 285 2.13 -1.84 -4.09
CA THR A 285 1.23 -0.88 -3.43
C THR A 285 1.86 0.50 -3.34
N VAL A 286 1.06 1.52 -3.62
CA VAL A 286 1.44 2.93 -3.50
C VAL A 286 0.39 3.64 -2.65
N ILE A 287 0.77 4.06 -1.45
CA ILE A 287 -0.10 4.84 -0.58
C ILE A 287 0.32 6.30 -0.72
N VAL A 288 -0.56 7.14 -1.26
CA VAL A 288 -0.38 8.58 -1.39
C VAL A 288 -1.17 9.26 -0.28
N ARG A 289 -0.47 9.77 0.72
CA ARG A 289 -1.04 10.59 1.78
C ARG A 289 -1.16 12.02 1.28
N VAL A 290 -2.37 12.51 1.06
CA VAL A 290 -2.64 13.86 0.57
C VAL A 290 -2.88 14.82 1.71
N GLY A 291 -2.35 16.05 1.62
CA GLY A 291 -2.74 17.12 2.52
C GLY A 291 -4.24 17.40 2.47
N GLU A 292 -4.67 18.45 3.16
CA GLU A 292 -6.00 19.02 2.98
C GLU A 292 -6.22 19.33 1.50
N VAL A 293 -7.18 18.65 0.89
CA VAL A 293 -7.45 18.74 -0.55
C VAL A 293 -8.30 19.97 -0.81
N VAL A 294 -7.82 20.87 -1.64
CA VAL A 294 -8.54 22.07 -2.09
C VAL A 294 -8.93 21.96 -3.57
N LYS A 295 -10.04 22.60 -3.95
CA LYS A 295 -10.48 22.71 -5.34
C LYS A 295 -9.70 23.77 -6.14
N GLU A 296 -8.96 24.64 -5.45
CA GLU A 296 -8.16 25.68 -6.08
C GLU A 296 -7.04 25.07 -6.93
N GLU A 297 -6.84 25.63 -8.13
CA GLU A 297 -5.73 25.27 -9.00
C GLU A 297 -4.41 25.82 -8.45
N ARG A 298 -3.34 25.07 -8.69
CA ARG A 298 -2.01 25.44 -8.23
C ARG A 298 -1.45 26.59 -9.08
N ASN A 299 -1.11 27.71 -8.46
CA ASN A 299 -0.33 28.74 -9.13
C ASN A 299 1.15 28.32 -9.29
N VAL A 300 1.49 27.75 -10.45
CA VAL A 300 2.82 27.20 -10.80
C VAL A 300 3.96 28.21 -10.61
N ASN A 301 3.68 29.51 -10.65
CA ASN A 301 4.67 30.57 -10.46
C ASN A 301 5.01 30.84 -8.98
N THR A 302 4.10 30.60 -8.05
CA THR A 302 4.31 30.89 -6.63
C THR A 302 4.49 29.63 -5.79
N THR A 303 3.94 28.50 -6.25
CA THR A 303 3.91 27.25 -5.51
C THR A 303 4.47 26.09 -6.34
N SER A 304 4.89 25.05 -5.62
CA SER A 304 5.48 23.83 -6.18
C SER A 304 4.86 22.63 -5.50
N LEU A 305 4.90 21.45 -6.12
CA LEU A 305 4.43 20.21 -5.53
C LEU A 305 5.57 19.50 -4.80
N GLN A 306 5.41 19.20 -3.51
CA GLN A 306 6.38 18.47 -2.72
C GLN A 306 5.87 17.07 -2.39
N LEU A 307 6.63 16.04 -2.77
CA LEU A 307 6.35 14.62 -2.49
C LEU A 307 7.43 14.05 -1.56
N SER A 308 7.03 13.70 -0.35
CA SER A 308 7.88 13.10 0.67
C SER A 308 7.78 11.59 0.66
N VAL A 309 8.90 10.92 0.42
CA VAL A 309 9.01 9.45 0.42
C VAL A 309 8.88 8.86 1.84
N GLY A 310 8.86 9.69 2.88
CA GLY A 310 8.70 9.23 4.26
C GLY A 310 7.25 8.95 4.67
N GLY A 311 6.27 9.26 3.81
CA GLY A 311 4.86 9.26 4.18
C GLY A 311 4.50 10.34 5.20
N VAL A 312 5.36 11.33 5.41
CA VAL A 312 5.15 12.42 6.36
C VAL A 312 5.51 13.74 5.69
N VAL A 313 4.60 14.70 5.79
CA VAL A 313 4.83 16.11 5.43
C VAL A 313 4.51 17.00 6.65
N PRO A 314 5.20 18.14 6.81
CA PRO A 314 4.89 19.09 7.87
C PRO A 314 3.48 19.66 7.70
N SER A 315 2.76 19.83 8.82
CA SER A 315 1.54 20.63 8.88
C SER A 315 1.93 22.11 8.95
N PRO A 316 1.21 23.03 8.28
CA PRO A 316 0.05 22.80 7.41
C PRO A 316 0.45 22.14 6.09
N SER A 317 -0.48 21.36 5.53
CA SER A 317 -0.30 20.59 4.30
C SER A 317 -1.57 20.70 3.48
N VAL A 318 -1.58 21.54 2.46
CA VAL A 318 -2.69 21.73 1.51
C VAL A 318 -2.22 21.26 0.15
N VAL A 319 -3.11 20.68 -0.66
CA VAL A 319 -2.81 20.26 -2.03
C VAL A 319 -4.05 20.38 -2.91
N GLY A 320 -3.89 20.80 -4.15
CA GLY A 320 -4.97 20.86 -5.13
C GLY A 320 -5.39 19.48 -5.59
N MET A 321 -6.69 19.30 -5.83
CA MET A 321 -7.26 18.04 -6.33
C MET A 321 -6.62 17.61 -7.66
N GLU A 322 -6.32 18.56 -8.55
CA GLU A 322 -5.70 18.30 -9.86
C GLU A 322 -4.27 17.75 -9.75
N ASP A 323 -3.44 18.30 -8.86
CA ASP A 323 -2.08 17.77 -8.66
C ASP A 323 -2.11 16.35 -8.05
N VAL A 324 -3.10 16.06 -7.21
CA VAL A 324 -3.29 14.72 -6.64
C VAL A 324 -3.68 13.73 -7.74
N SER A 325 -4.64 14.09 -8.60
CA SER A 325 -5.06 13.21 -9.70
C SER A 325 -3.94 13.01 -10.73
N GLU A 326 -3.20 14.07 -11.09
CA GLU A 326 -2.02 13.98 -11.96
C GLU A 326 -0.97 13.03 -11.35
N LEU A 327 -0.69 13.16 -10.05
CA LEU A 327 0.28 12.30 -9.36
C LEU A 327 -0.17 10.83 -9.35
N VAL A 328 -1.44 10.57 -9.08
CA VAL A 328 -2.02 9.22 -9.07
C VAL A 328 -2.00 8.61 -10.47
N ALA A 329 -2.32 9.39 -11.50
CA ALA A 329 -2.23 8.98 -12.90
C ALA A 329 -0.79 8.67 -13.33
N VAL A 330 0.18 9.50 -12.95
CA VAL A 330 1.60 9.20 -13.19
C VAL A 330 2.00 7.90 -12.47
N ALA A 331 1.55 7.70 -11.24
CA ALA A 331 1.86 6.49 -10.48
C ALA A 331 1.25 5.22 -11.10
N SER A 332 0.03 5.29 -11.66
CA SER A 332 -0.62 4.16 -12.33
C SER A 332 0.10 3.82 -13.63
N LEU A 333 0.44 4.81 -14.44
CA LEU A 333 1.10 4.64 -15.74
C LEU A 333 2.57 4.23 -15.62
N THR A 334 3.29 4.71 -14.60
CA THR A 334 4.74 4.47 -14.51
C THR A 334 5.03 3.03 -14.09
N LYS A 335 5.60 2.22 -14.98
CA LYS A 335 6.06 0.86 -14.65
C LYS A 335 7.10 0.93 -13.53
N ILE A 336 6.83 0.21 -12.43
CA ILE A 336 7.74 0.12 -11.28
C ILE A 336 8.80 -0.93 -11.62
N HIS A 337 9.60 -0.66 -12.65
CA HIS A 337 10.62 -1.59 -13.10
C HIS A 337 11.60 -1.92 -11.98
N ASP A 338 12.08 -3.17 -11.99
CA ASP A 338 13.08 -3.63 -11.07
C ASP A 338 14.46 -3.14 -11.53
N THR A 339 14.83 -1.95 -11.05
CA THR A 339 16.11 -1.30 -11.38
C THR A 339 17.34 -2.12 -10.98
N ARG A 340 17.17 -3.18 -10.19
CA ARG A 340 18.21 -4.16 -9.87
C ARG A 340 18.78 -4.82 -11.12
N PHE A 341 17.97 -5.04 -12.15
CA PHE A 341 18.47 -5.64 -13.40
C PHE A 341 19.40 -4.70 -14.18
N SER A 342 19.32 -3.37 -13.96
CA SER A 342 20.24 -2.45 -14.66
C SER A 342 21.62 -2.44 -14.04
N GLU A 343 21.77 -2.52 -12.71
CA GLU A 343 23.09 -2.49 -12.07
C GLU A 343 23.84 -3.83 -12.19
N ASP A 344 23.13 -4.95 -12.01
CA ASP A 344 23.74 -6.28 -12.17
C ASP A 344 24.04 -6.61 -13.64
N ALA A 345 23.21 -6.16 -14.59
CA ALA A 345 23.52 -6.31 -16.02
C ALA A 345 24.72 -5.43 -16.40
N MET A 346 24.83 -4.22 -15.86
CA MET A 346 25.97 -3.34 -16.13
C MET A 346 27.27 -3.87 -15.52
N GLN A 347 27.23 -4.50 -14.34
CA GLN A 347 28.40 -5.20 -13.78
C GLN A 347 28.75 -6.50 -14.52
N ARG A 348 27.76 -7.27 -14.99
CA ARG A 348 28.02 -8.49 -15.80
C ARG A 348 28.48 -8.20 -17.22
N ASN A 349 28.09 -7.08 -17.81
CA ASN A 349 28.53 -6.69 -19.16
C ASN A 349 30.05 -6.44 -19.25
N HIS A 350 30.73 -6.13 -18.14
CA HIS A 350 32.20 -6.08 -18.12
C HIS A 350 32.86 -7.47 -18.14
N ALA A 351 32.14 -8.54 -17.83
CA ALA A 351 32.65 -9.91 -17.85
C ALA A 351 32.20 -10.73 -19.07
N ALA A 352 31.28 -10.21 -19.91
CA ALA A 352 30.55 -10.98 -20.92
C ALA A 352 30.89 -10.64 -22.39
N ASN A 353 32.09 -10.11 -22.68
CA ASN A 353 32.53 -9.80 -24.04
C ASN A 353 32.79 -11.03 -24.96
N THR A 354 32.28 -12.23 -24.64
CA THR A 354 32.69 -13.46 -25.34
C THR A 354 31.60 -14.39 -25.87
N THR A 355 30.29 -14.15 -25.74
CA THR A 355 29.30 -15.00 -26.44
C THR A 355 27.93 -14.33 -26.60
N SER A 356 27.69 -13.72 -27.76
CA SER A 356 26.49 -12.96 -28.11
C SER A 356 25.37 -13.80 -28.73
N LEU A 357 24.95 -14.90 -28.09
CA LEU A 357 23.86 -15.75 -28.61
C LEU A 357 22.75 -15.96 -27.57
N ASN A 358 21.55 -15.50 -27.92
CA ASN A 358 20.23 -15.76 -27.30
C ASN A 358 20.01 -15.35 -25.84
N TYR A 359 20.00 -14.04 -25.56
CA TYR A 359 19.56 -13.50 -24.26
C TYR A 359 18.08 -13.08 -24.18
N LYS A 360 17.36 -12.98 -25.32
CA LYS A 360 15.98 -12.46 -25.33
C LYS A 360 14.97 -13.39 -24.62
N ASP A 361 15.14 -14.72 -24.69
CA ASP A 361 14.15 -15.66 -24.14
C ASP A 361 14.32 -16.00 -22.66
N LYS A 362 15.53 -15.91 -22.10
CA LYS A 362 15.76 -16.26 -20.67
C LYS A 362 15.07 -15.32 -19.69
N SER A 363 14.64 -14.14 -20.14
CA SER A 363 13.91 -13.20 -19.30
C SER A 363 12.57 -13.78 -18.81
N LEU A 364 11.91 -14.64 -19.59
CA LEU A 364 10.64 -15.30 -19.21
C LEU A 364 10.82 -16.28 -18.05
N LEU A 365 12.06 -16.70 -17.80
CA LEU A 365 12.34 -17.75 -16.84
C LEU A 365 12.62 -17.26 -15.42
N LEU A 366 12.73 -15.95 -15.20
CA LEU A 366 13.06 -15.40 -13.89
C LEU A 366 11.81 -15.34 -13.00
N PRO A 367 11.94 -15.69 -11.70
CA PRO A 367 10.84 -15.49 -10.75
C PRO A 367 10.47 -14.00 -10.68
N LEU A 368 9.19 -13.70 -10.48
CA LEU A 368 8.75 -12.31 -10.31
C LEU A 368 9.52 -11.65 -9.16
N PRO A 369 9.98 -10.39 -9.34
CA PRO A 369 10.63 -9.66 -8.26
C PRO A 369 9.65 -9.49 -7.09
N PRO A 370 10.13 -9.38 -5.84
CA PRO A 370 9.26 -9.20 -4.69
C PRO A 370 8.44 -7.91 -4.84
N PRO A 371 7.20 -7.88 -4.31
CA PRO A 371 6.33 -6.69 -4.40
C PRO A 371 6.98 -5.49 -3.71
N LYS A 372 6.67 -4.30 -4.21
CA LYS A 372 7.15 -3.03 -3.68
C LYS A 372 5.99 -2.27 -3.05
N HIS A 373 6.25 -1.74 -1.86
CA HIS A 373 5.27 -0.97 -1.11
C HIS A 373 5.83 0.42 -0.82
N PHE A 374 5.20 1.42 -1.39
CA PHE A 374 5.57 2.82 -1.25
C PHE A 374 4.55 3.56 -0.39
N ILE A 375 5.04 4.42 0.50
CA ILE A 375 4.21 5.33 1.28
C ILE A 375 4.76 6.73 1.05
N TRP A 376 4.01 7.54 0.33
CA TRP A 376 4.36 8.90 0.01
C TRP A 376 3.39 9.86 0.68
N ALA A 377 3.84 11.09 0.89
CA ALA A 377 2.98 12.16 1.35
C ALA A 377 3.18 13.39 0.47
N VAL A 378 2.09 14.02 0.05
CA VAL A 378 2.09 15.13 -0.91
C VAL A 378 1.48 16.39 -0.30
N ARG A 379 2.08 17.54 -0.59
CA ARG A 379 1.55 18.86 -0.31
C ARG A 379 2.07 19.88 -1.32
N TRP A 380 1.46 21.05 -1.36
CA TRP A 380 2.06 22.23 -1.96
C TRP A 380 3.18 22.79 -1.09
N ALA A 381 4.16 23.43 -1.75
CA ALA A 381 5.24 24.15 -1.11
C ALA A 381 5.39 25.55 -1.72
N GLY A 382 5.33 26.57 -0.86
CA GLY A 382 5.39 27.98 -1.25
C GLY A 382 5.14 28.93 -0.06
N GLN A 383 5.79 30.09 -0.10
CA GLN A 383 5.70 31.12 0.94
C GLN A 383 4.37 31.90 0.89
N TYR A 384 3.76 32.00 -0.28
CA TYR A 384 2.53 32.76 -0.53
C TYR A 384 1.25 31.96 -0.27
N LEU A 385 1.37 30.72 0.23
CA LEU A 385 0.22 29.95 0.69
C LEU A 385 -0.27 30.52 2.03
N ASN A 386 -1.56 30.43 2.28
CA ASN A 386 -2.13 30.77 3.58
C ASN A 386 -2.73 29.51 4.22
N PRO A 387 -2.08 28.93 5.25
CA PRO A 387 -0.78 29.30 5.83
C PRO A 387 0.44 28.91 4.97
N PRO A 388 1.62 29.54 5.15
CA PRO A 388 2.84 29.23 4.39
C PRO A 388 3.34 27.79 4.59
N GLN A 389 3.81 27.13 3.52
CA GLN A 389 4.18 25.70 3.54
C GLN A 389 5.58 25.45 2.97
N GLY A 390 6.63 25.91 3.65
CA GLY A 390 8.01 25.75 3.14
C GLY A 390 8.32 26.65 1.95
N LEU A 391 9.40 26.34 1.23
CA LEU A 391 9.91 27.17 0.13
C LEU A 391 9.61 26.52 -1.23
N ARG A 392 9.42 27.34 -2.28
CA ARG A 392 9.19 26.84 -3.64
C ARG A 392 10.31 25.91 -4.16
N PRO A 393 11.60 26.10 -3.85
CA PRO A 393 12.66 25.17 -4.23
C PRO A 393 12.56 23.77 -3.59
N ASP A 394 11.77 23.61 -2.52
CA ASP A 394 11.60 22.33 -1.83
C ASP A 394 10.73 21.33 -2.63
N GLY A 395 9.99 21.82 -3.64
CA GLY A 395 9.09 21.04 -4.47
C GLY A 395 9.51 20.93 -5.94
N SER A 396 8.55 20.54 -6.78
CA SER A 396 8.69 20.35 -8.21
C SER A 396 7.56 21.05 -8.97
N SER A 397 7.80 21.43 -10.22
CA SER A 397 6.82 22.16 -11.03
C SER A 397 5.65 21.29 -11.51
N SER A 398 5.86 19.99 -11.74
CA SER A 398 4.83 19.03 -12.19
C SER A 398 4.82 17.78 -11.32
N ALA A 399 3.67 17.09 -11.26
CA ALA A 399 3.53 15.83 -10.55
C ALA A 399 4.44 14.73 -11.09
N ALA A 400 4.65 14.68 -12.41
CA ALA A 400 5.54 13.71 -13.04
C ALA A 400 7.00 13.86 -12.56
N LEU A 401 7.51 15.09 -12.54
CA LEU A 401 8.86 15.38 -12.06
C LEU A 401 8.99 15.06 -10.56
N CYS A 402 7.93 15.37 -9.79
CA CYS A 402 7.86 15.07 -8.37
C CYS A 402 7.91 13.56 -8.09
N PHE A 403 7.16 12.77 -8.87
CA PHE A 403 7.17 11.31 -8.83
C PHE A 403 8.55 10.75 -9.16
N VAL A 404 9.20 11.21 -10.23
CA VAL A 404 10.54 10.74 -10.62
C VAL A 404 11.56 11.02 -9.53
N LYS A 405 11.55 12.23 -8.95
CA LYS A 405 12.43 12.56 -7.81
C LYS A 405 12.16 11.66 -6.59
N ALA A 406 10.89 11.40 -6.27
CA ALA A 406 10.53 10.52 -5.16
C ALA A 406 11.01 9.07 -5.40
N MET A 407 10.85 8.56 -6.62
CA MET A 407 11.35 7.23 -7.01
C MET A 407 12.87 7.15 -6.91
N GLN A 408 13.60 8.16 -7.39
CA GLN A 408 15.05 8.23 -7.26
C GLN A 408 15.49 8.26 -5.79
N ALA A 409 14.81 9.06 -4.96
CA ALA A 409 15.08 9.12 -3.53
C ALA A 409 14.80 7.78 -2.82
N GLU A 410 13.77 7.05 -3.23
CA GLU A 410 13.48 5.73 -2.66
C GLU A 410 14.50 4.67 -3.09
N MET A 411 14.96 4.72 -4.34
CA MET A 411 16.07 3.88 -4.81
C MET A 411 17.36 4.18 -4.02
N ALA A 412 17.67 5.46 -3.80
CA ALA A 412 18.81 5.86 -2.98
C ALA A 412 18.68 5.36 -1.53
N ARG A 413 17.49 5.46 -0.93
CA ARG A 413 17.20 4.90 0.41
C ARG A 413 17.34 3.37 0.44
N ALA A 414 16.88 2.67 -0.59
CA ALA A 414 17.01 1.22 -0.69
C ALA A 414 18.48 0.79 -0.79
N ARG A 415 19.27 1.48 -1.62
CA ARG A 415 20.74 1.29 -1.71
C ARG A 415 21.41 1.55 -0.37
N GLN A 416 21.07 2.65 0.31
CA GLN A 416 21.62 2.95 1.63
C GLN A 416 21.28 1.86 2.66
N LYS A 417 20.05 1.33 2.66
CA LYS A 417 19.65 0.21 3.53
C LYS A 417 20.46 -1.06 3.25
N GLN A 418 20.79 -1.34 1.99
CA GLN A 418 21.63 -2.48 1.63
C GLN A 418 23.08 -2.29 2.10
N ILE A 419 23.65 -1.09 1.91
CA ILE A 419 24.98 -0.74 2.42
C ILE A 419 25.00 -0.87 3.94
N ASP A 420 24.00 -0.33 4.64
CA ASP A 420 23.86 -0.45 6.08
C ASP A 420 23.73 -1.92 6.54
N LYS A 421 23.05 -2.77 5.76
CA LYS A 421 22.94 -4.20 6.03
C LYS A 421 24.31 -4.90 5.90
N MET A 422 25.02 -4.67 4.80
CA MET A 422 26.37 -5.21 4.59
C MET A 422 27.33 -4.72 5.69
N ASN A 423 27.27 -3.43 6.04
CA ASN A 423 28.08 -2.87 7.12
C ASN A 423 27.73 -3.52 8.47
N ARG A 424 26.46 -3.79 8.76
CA ARG A 424 26.06 -4.53 9.97
C ARG A 424 26.58 -5.97 9.96
N GLU A 425 26.58 -6.63 8.81
CA GLU A 425 27.11 -8.00 8.67
C GLU A 425 28.62 -8.02 8.88
N LYS A 426 29.35 -7.09 8.27
CA LYS A 426 30.78 -6.86 8.55
C LYS A 426 31.02 -6.59 10.04
N LEU A 427 30.19 -5.76 10.66
CA LEU A 427 30.33 -5.41 12.08
C LEU A 427 30.13 -6.62 13.01
N LYS A 428 29.32 -7.62 12.60
CA LYS A 428 29.14 -8.86 13.38
C LYS A 428 30.39 -9.76 13.38
N LEU A 429 31.29 -9.60 12.41
CA LEU A 429 32.52 -10.39 12.31
C LEU A 429 33.60 -9.92 13.30
N TYR A 430 33.53 -8.67 13.78
CA TYR A 430 34.46 -8.16 14.79
C TYR A 430 34.12 -8.68 16.20
N HIS A 431 35.14 -8.94 17.03
CA HIS A 431 34.95 -9.26 18.45
C HIS A 431 34.16 -8.14 19.15
N GLY A 432 33.09 -8.51 19.86
CA GLY A 432 32.17 -7.55 20.50
C GLY A 432 31.11 -6.92 19.57
N GLY A 433 31.15 -7.18 18.26
CA GLY A 433 30.23 -6.58 17.29
C GLY A 433 28.74 -6.81 17.57
N LYS A 434 28.38 -8.00 18.08
CA LYS A 434 27.00 -8.31 18.50
C LYS A 434 26.52 -7.40 19.64
N GLN A 435 27.39 -7.08 20.60
CA GLN A 435 27.06 -6.21 21.73
C GLN A 435 26.89 -4.76 21.25
N LEU A 436 27.77 -4.28 20.36
CA LEU A 436 27.68 -2.94 19.79
C LEU A 436 26.39 -2.75 18.97
N ILE A 437 25.96 -3.78 18.22
CA ILE A 437 24.67 -3.76 17.51
C ILE A 437 23.50 -3.73 18.48
N ARG A 438 23.54 -4.47 19.60
CA ARG A 438 22.50 -4.43 20.63
C ARG A 438 22.44 -3.05 21.30
N LEU A 439 23.57 -2.47 21.67
CA LEU A 439 23.65 -1.12 22.25
C LEU A 439 23.13 -0.08 21.27
N ARG A 440 23.54 -0.14 19.99
CA ARG A 440 23.03 0.76 18.95
C ARG A 440 21.53 0.57 18.72
N LYS A 441 21.02 -0.67 18.76
CA LYS A 441 19.58 -0.95 18.68
C LYS A 441 18.84 -0.47 19.92
N TRP A 442 19.45 -0.47 21.10
CA TRP A 442 18.85 0.03 22.33
C TRP A 442 18.83 1.57 22.36
N LEU A 443 19.92 2.22 21.95
CA LEU A 443 20.01 3.67 21.77
C LEU A 443 19.10 4.19 20.64
N LYS A 444 18.97 3.42 19.55
CA LYS A 444 18.09 3.74 18.42
C LYS A 444 16.69 3.17 18.54
N ALA A 445 16.44 2.24 19.46
CA ALA A 445 15.08 1.88 19.80
C ALA A 445 14.55 3.19 20.35
N PRO A 446 13.66 3.88 19.60
CA PRO A 446 13.04 5.03 20.20
C PRO A 446 12.41 4.51 21.50
N TRP A 447 12.34 5.33 22.55
CA TRP A 447 11.62 5.00 23.77
C TRP A 447 10.10 4.92 23.49
N THR A 448 9.71 4.27 22.39
CA THR A 448 8.40 3.79 22.02
C THR A 448 8.12 2.58 22.89
N VAL A 449 7.90 2.82 24.18
CA VAL A 449 6.82 2.09 24.84
C VAL A 449 5.63 2.17 23.89
N LYS A 450 5.06 1.01 23.51
CA LYS A 450 4.05 0.97 22.45
C LYS A 450 3.03 2.07 22.76
N PRO A 451 2.83 3.04 21.86
CA PRO A 451 2.13 4.28 22.15
C PRO A 451 0.79 4.07 22.86
N TYR A 452 0.04 3.06 22.41
CA TYR A 452 -1.23 2.65 22.98
C TYR A 452 -1.20 2.38 24.49
N ALA A 453 -0.10 1.81 25.01
CA ALA A 453 0.07 1.53 26.43
C ALA A 453 0.22 2.81 27.25
N LEU A 454 0.88 3.84 26.72
CA LEU A 454 1.09 5.09 27.45
C LEU A 454 -0.18 5.96 27.43
N THR A 455 -0.92 5.99 26.32
CA THR A 455 -2.28 6.57 26.30
C THR A 455 -3.23 5.82 27.20
N SER A 456 -3.27 4.48 27.18
CA SER A 456 -4.20 3.74 28.03
C SER A 456 -3.87 3.93 29.50
N ILE A 457 -2.58 3.94 29.87
CA ILE A 457 -2.12 4.27 31.23
C ILE A 457 -2.53 5.70 31.58
N LEU A 458 -2.32 6.68 30.70
CA LEU A 458 -2.68 8.08 30.96
C LEU A 458 -4.21 8.26 31.09
N THR A 459 -5.02 7.64 30.25
CA THR A 459 -6.47 7.71 30.33
C THR A 459 -6.98 7.03 31.60
N VAL A 460 -6.44 5.85 31.95
CA VAL A 460 -6.74 5.17 33.23
C VAL A 460 -6.30 6.04 34.41
N TYR A 461 -5.15 6.70 34.31
CA TYR A 461 -4.67 7.60 35.35
C TYR A 461 -5.58 8.83 35.50
N LEU A 462 -5.97 9.48 34.41
CA LEU A 462 -6.87 10.63 34.42
C LEU A 462 -8.27 10.25 34.90
N THR A 463 -8.78 9.07 34.54
CA THR A 463 -10.09 8.60 35.04
C THR A 463 -10.03 8.27 36.52
N ILE A 464 -8.95 7.63 36.99
CA ILE A 464 -8.71 7.41 38.43
C ILE A 464 -8.58 8.74 39.17
N CYS A 465 -7.86 9.72 38.62
CA CYS A 465 -7.73 11.05 39.21
C CYS A 465 -9.08 11.78 39.25
N ALA A 466 -9.89 11.71 38.20
CA ALA A 466 -11.22 12.30 38.15
C ALA A 466 -12.19 11.63 39.15
N PHE A 467 -12.17 10.29 39.23
CA PHE A 467 -12.94 9.55 40.23
C PHE A 467 -12.48 9.87 41.65
N GLY A 468 -11.18 9.92 41.89
CA GLY A 468 -10.59 10.31 43.17
C GLY A 468 -10.99 11.74 43.55
N TRP A 469 -11.01 12.67 42.59
CA TRP A 469 -11.49 14.03 42.80
C TRP A 469 -12.99 14.10 43.10
N MET A 470 -13.82 13.31 42.42
CA MET A 470 -15.26 13.27 42.72
C MET A 470 -15.56 12.65 44.10
N LEU A 471 -14.85 11.59 44.48
CA LEU A 471 -15.08 10.88 45.74
C LEU A 471 -14.52 11.64 46.94
N VAL A 472 -13.30 12.16 46.81
CA VAL A 472 -12.52 12.70 47.95
C VAL A 472 -12.17 14.16 47.76
N GLY A 473 -12.19 14.69 46.53
CA GLY A 473 -11.75 16.06 46.23
C GLY A 473 -12.57 17.12 46.97
N LYS A 474 -13.90 16.96 47.05
CA LYS A 474 -14.74 17.89 47.83
C LYS A 474 -14.37 17.87 49.32
N GLN A 475 -14.19 16.68 49.90
CA GLN A 475 -13.79 16.51 51.29
C GLN A 475 -12.37 17.05 51.55
N LEU A 476 -11.43 16.88 50.62
CA LEU A 476 -10.06 17.40 50.72
C LEU A 476 -10.03 18.93 50.63
N VAL A 477 -10.82 19.53 49.74
CA VAL A 477 -10.93 20.99 49.62
C VAL A 477 -11.59 21.58 50.86
N GLU A 478 -12.69 20.99 51.34
CA GLU A 478 -13.33 21.39 52.61
C GLU A 478 -12.37 21.21 53.80
N SER A 479 -11.62 20.10 53.86
CA SER A 479 -10.61 19.88 54.91
C SER A 479 -9.46 20.88 54.83
N MET A 480 -8.99 21.23 53.62
CA MET A 480 -7.93 22.25 53.45
C MET A 480 -8.42 23.66 53.77
N ILE A 481 -9.68 23.99 53.44
CA ILE A 481 -10.31 25.26 53.85
C ILE A 481 -10.44 25.28 55.38
N TRP A 482 -10.87 24.18 55.98
CA TRP A 482 -10.96 24.04 57.44
C TRP A 482 -9.59 24.13 58.12
N ILE A 483 -8.53 23.52 57.56
CA ILE A 483 -7.15 23.65 58.04
C ILE A 483 -6.63 25.09 57.89
N LYS A 484 -7.00 25.80 56.82
CA LYS A 484 -6.69 27.24 56.68
C LYS A 484 -7.47 28.12 57.66
N GLN A 485 -8.69 27.73 58.02
CA GLN A 485 -9.53 28.40 59.01
C GLN A 485 -9.19 28.04 60.45
N LEU A 486 -8.52 26.90 60.66
CA LEU A 486 -7.77 26.58 61.87
C LEU A 486 -6.64 27.59 61.95
N ASP A 487 -7.03 28.74 62.48
CA ASP A 487 -6.29 29.97 62.63
C ASP A 487 -4.90 29.64 63.16
N THR A 488 -3.94 29.45 62.22
CA THR A 488 -2.58 29.06 62.54
C THR A 488 -1.96 30.09 63.47
N ALA A 489 -2.44 31.34 63.39
CA ALA A 489 -2.13 32.41 64.33
C ALA A 489 -2.66 32.14 65.76
N ARG A 490 -3.85 31.55 65.96
CA ARG A 490 -4.36 31.16 67.29
C ARG A 490 -3.68 29.93 67.86
N MET A 491 -3.30 28.95 67.03
CA MET A 491 -2.51 27.81 67.50
C MET A 491 -1.09 28.24 67.88
N ILE A 492 -0.44 29.08 67.06
CA ILE A 492 0.89 29.62 67.36
C ILE A 492 0.84 30.51 68.61
N THR A 493 -0.17 31.36 68.77
CA THR A 493 -0.32 32.17 69.99
C THR A 493 -0.64 31.33 71.23
N LYS A 494 -1.44 30.25 71.12
CA LYS A 494 -1.64 29.30 72.23
C LYS A 494 -0.35 28.57 72.60
N VAL A 495 0.40 28.07 71.64
CA VAL A 495 1.69 27.39 71.88
C VAL A 495 2.70 28.36 72.49
N LEU A 496 2.81 29.58 71.96
CA LEU A 496 3.66 30.62 72.53
C LEU A 496 3.21 31.04 73.94
N SER A 497 1.90 31.08 74.21
CA SER A 497 1.37 31.44 75.54
C SER A 497 1.62 30.36 76.60
N VAL A 498 1.68 29.09 76.19
CA VAL A 498 2.04 27.95 77.06
C VAL A 498 3.54 27.95 77.33
N VAL A 499 4.36 28.26 76.32
CA VAL A 499 5.82 28.41 76.47
C VAL A 499 6.19 29.64 77.30
N SER A 500 5.36 30.69 77.31
CA SER A 500 5.59 31.90 78.12
C SER A 500 5.02 31.82 79.54
N SER A 501 4.48 30.68 79.99
CA SER A 501 3.99 30.52 81.37
C SER A 501 5.18 30.44 82.35
N PRO A 502 5.38 31.42 83.26
CA PRO A 502 6.57 31.48 84.13
C PRO A 502 6.53 30.52 85.33
N SER A 503 5.65 29.52 85.34
CA SER A 503 5.33 28.76 86.56
C SER A 503 6.19 27.51 86.80
N VAL A 504 7.32 27.33 86.08
CA VAL A 504 8.29 26.26 86.38
C VAL A 504 9.71 26.82 86.44
N VAL A 505 9.93 27.83 87.29
CA VAL A 505 11.22 28.01 87.99
C VAL A 505 10.92 28.55 89.39
N LYS A 506 10.66 27.63 90.33
CA LYS A 506 10.91 27.87 91.75
C LYS A 506 12.08 26.99 92.15
N ILE A 507 13.24 27.64 92.28
CA ILE A 507 14.17 27.40 93.39
C ILE A 507 13.65 28.24 94.56
#